data_AF-A0A806U414-F1
#
_entry.id   AF-A0A806U414-F1
#
_cell.length_a   1.000
_cell.length_b   1.000
_cell.length_c   1.000
_cell.angle_alpha   90.00
_cell.angle_beta   90.00
_cell.angle_gamma   90.00
#
_symmetry.space_group_name_H-M   'P 1'
#
loop_
_entity.id
_entity.type
_entity.pdbx_description
1 polymer ?
#
loop_
_entity_poly.entity_id
_entity_poly.type
_entity_poly.pdbx_seq_one_letter_code
_entity_poly.pdbx_strand_id
1 'polypeptide(L)'
;MDAMSFILLNFEEVRRRSIKVWMSIPQDRLDWRPDPEAMSCREMIHHVLEGEYLYHQMLEKPLNLSLTEEHNPYKAVTFSSVEEALKFAQPYREKFIEFLGLLNEKQLTEIKIDRSEMGYIRELGDMLLRVAYHESVHTGQLLDYLRTAKVKRPIIWD
;
A
#
# COMPACT_ATOMS: atom_id res chain seq x y z
N MET A 1 -3.80 14.21 -20.04
CA MET A 1 -3.22 13.18 -19.17
C MET A 1 -3.66 11.85 -19.73
N ASP A 2 -2.71 10.93 -19.90
CA ASP A 2 -2.98 9.57 -20.37
C ASP A 2 -3.37 8.64 -19.21
N ALA A 3 -3.77 7.39 -19.50
CA ALA A 3 -4.25 6.45 -18.49
C ALA A 3 -3.17 6.13 -17.45
N MET A 4 -1.92 5.97 -17.88
CA MET A 4 -0.79 5.71 -16.98
C MET A 4 -0.53 6.87 -16.03
N SER A 5 -0.62 8.10 -16.51
CA SER A 5 -0.50 9.30 -15.69
C SER A 5 -1.59 9.38 -14.63
N PHE A 6 -2.83 8.98 -14.94
CA PHE A 6 -3.90 8.90 -13.94
C PHE A 6 -3.66 7.81 -12.89
N ILE A 7 -3.12 6.66 -13.28
CA ILE A 7 -2.76 5.59 -12.35
C ILE A 7 -1.66 6.07 -11.39
N LEU A 8 -0.59 6.67 -11.91
CA LEU A 8 0.49 7.24 -11.10
C LEU A 8 -0.06 8.29 -10.12
N LEU A 9 -0.88 9.22 -10.61
CA LEU A 9 -1.52 10.24 -9.78
C LEU A 9 -2.40 9.61 -8.69
N ASN A 10 -3.15 8.57 -9.01
CA ASN A 10 -3.99 7.87 -8.04
C ASN A 10 -3.16 7.24 -6.92
N PHE A 11 -2.04 6.58 -7.24
CA PHE A 11 -1.14 6.03 -6.22
C PHE A 11 -0.50 7.11 -5.35
N GLU A 12 -0.08 8.24 -5.93
CA GLU A 12 0.46 9.37 -5.18
C GLU A 12 -0.59 10.01 -4.25
N GLU A 13 -1.81 10.21 -4.76
CA GLU A 13 -2.89 10.77 -3.96
C GLU A 13 -3.26 9.86 -2.81
N VAL A 14 -3.47 8.56 -3.05
CA VAL A 14 -3.77 7.60 -1.99
C VAL A 14 -2.68 7.62 -0.92
N ARG A 15 -1.40 7.46 -1.29
CA ARG A 15 -0.28 7.47 -0.34
C ARG A 15 -0.20 8.78 0.44
N ARG A 16 -0.42 9.93 -0.21
CA ARG A 16 -0.43 11.25 0.42
C ARG A 16 -1.51 11.34 1.51
N ARG A 17 -2.72 10.79 1.28
CA ARG A 17 -3.79 10.78 2.30
C ARG A 17 -3.48 9.79 3.42
N SER A 18 -2.94 8.61 3.10
CA SER A 18 -2.54 7.63 4.10
C SER A 18 -1.48 8.20 5.05
N ILE A 19 -0.43 8.84 4.52
CA ILE A 19 0.61 9.48 5.32
C ILE A 19 0.03 10.56 6.23
N LYS A 20 -0.90 11.40 5.73
CA LYS A 20 -1.60 12.39 6.59
C LYS A 20 -2.29 11.71 7.79
N VAL A 21 -2.93 10.57 7.58
CA VAL A 21 -3.57 9.79 8.66
C VAL A 21 -2.52 9.20 9.59
N TRP A 22 -1.51 8.52 9.06
CA TRP A 22 -0.48 7.85 9.85
C TRP A 22 0.27 8.83 10.76
N MET A 23 0.70 9.97 10.21
CA MET A 23 1.42 11.00 10.95
C MET A 23 0.57 11.71 12.02
N SER A 24 -0.76 11.54 12.00
CA SER A 24 -1.65 12.08 13.03
C SER A 24 -1.82 11.17 14.25
N ILE A 25 -1.33 9.93 14.17
CA ILE A 25 -1.44 8.94 15.24
C ILE A 25 -0.41 9.28 16.32
N PRO A 26 -0.83 9.54 17.58
CA PRO A 26 0.09 9.76 18.68
C PRO A 26 1.00 8.55 18.89
N GLN A 27 2.26 8.80 19.24
CA GLN A 27 3.26 7.76 19.45
C GLN A 27 2.82 6.71 20.49
N ASP A 28 2.15 7.14 21.57
CA ASP A 28 1.59 6.30 22.63
C ASP A 28 0.29 5.57 22.23
N ARG A 29 -0.18 5.76 20.99
CA ARG A 29 -1.37 5.14 20.41
C ARG A 29 -1.06 4.24 19.21
N LEU A 30 0.21 4.07 18.84
CA LEU A 30 0.58 3.19 17.73
C LEU A 30 0.18 1.72 17.96
N ASP A 31 0.20 1.26 19.20
CA ASP A 31 -0.19 -0.12 19.53
C ASP A 31 -1.68 -0.27 19.86
N TRP A 32 -2.46 0.81 19.73
CA TRP A 32 -3.91 0.78 19.93
C TRP A 32 -4.60 0.00 18.80
N ARG A 33 -5.63 -0.78 19.17
CA ARG A 33 -6.51 -1.55 18.30
C ARG A 33 -7.95 -1.47 18.82
N PRO A 34 -8.99 -1.56 17.96
CA PRO A 34 -10.39 -1.44 18.37
C PRO A 34 -10.88 -2.64 19.19
N ASP A 35 -10.32 -3.82 18.95
CA ASP A 35 -10.61 -5.06 19.65
C ASP A 35 -9.37 -5.98 19.63
N PRO A 36 -9.36 -7.07 20.41
CA PRO A 36 -8.18 -7.96 20.52
C PRO A 36 -7.80 -8.70 19.24
N GLU A 37 -8.73 -8.91 18.30
CA GLU A 37 -8.50 -9.66 17.06
C GLU A 37 -8.08 -8.75 15.90
N ALA A 38 -8.34 -7.45 16.02
CA ALA A 38 -7.94 -6.45 15.05
C ALA A 38 -6.43 -6.15 15.09
N MET A 39 -5.91 -5.74 13.93
CA MET A 39 -4.57 -5.14 13.83
C MET A 39 -4.53 -3.82 14.63
N SER A 40 -3.41 -3.54 15.27
CA SER A 40 -3.09 -2.21 15.81
C SER A 40 -2.84 -1.19 14.71
N CYS A 41 -2.80 0.10 15.07
CA CYS A 41 -2.38 1.16 14.14
C CYS A 41 -1.03 0.84 13.49
N ARG A 42 -0.04 0.37 14.28
CA ARG A 42 1.29 -0.03 13.83
C ARG A 42 1.21 -1.20 12.85
N GLU A 43 0.50 -2.25 13.22
CA GLU A 43 0.33 -3.45 12.39
C GLU A 43 -0.37 -3.10 11.06
N MET A 44 -1.35 -2.20 11.08
CA MET A 44 -2.06 -1.75 9.88
C MET A 44 -1.14 -0.97 8.91
N ILE A 45 -0.31 -0.06 9.44
CA ILE A 45 0.68 0.65 8.61
C ILE A 45 1.68 -0.33 8.01
N HIS A 46 2.16 -1.29 8.82
CA HIS A 46 3.09 -2.32 8.35
C HIS A 46 2.47 -3.13 7.21
N HIS A 47 1.24 -3.61 7.41
CA HIS A 47 0.47 -4.41 6.46
C HIS A 47 0.26 -3.67 5.13
N VAL A 48 -0.01 -2.37 5.15
CA VAL A 48 -0.16 -1.59 3.91
C VAL A 48 1.17 -1.48 3.15
N LEU A 49 2.27 -1.16 3.85
CA LEU A 49 3.59 -0.98 3.22
C LEU A 49 4.15 -2.31 2.70
N GLU A 50 4.01 -3.39 3.48
CA GLU A 50 4.34 -4.74 3.05
C GLU A 50 3.47 -5.16 1.86
N GLY A 51 2.17 -4.85 1.90
CA GLY A 51 1.23 -5.12 0.82
C GLY A 51 1.68 -4.51 -0.51
N GLU A 52 2.07 -3.24 -0.55
CA GLU A 52 2.61 -2.60 -1.75
C GLU A 52 3.85 -3.34 -2.28
N TYR A 53 4.79 -3.67 -1.39
CA TYR A 53 5.98 -4.43 -1.76
C TYR A 53 5.63 -5.79 -2.39
N LEU A 54 4.73 -6.56 -1.75
CA LEU A 54 4.32 -7.87 -2.23
C LEU A 54 3.54 -7.78 -3.55
N TYR A 55 2.67 -6.78 -3.70
CA TYR A 55 1.99 -6.53 -4.96
C TYR A 55 2.96 -6.15 -6.05
N HIS A 56 3.96 -5.31 -5.78
CA HIS A 56 4.98 -4.97 -6.76
C HIS A 56 5.70 -6.24 -7.26
N GLN A 57 6.17 -7.11 -6.37
CA GLN A 57 6.81 -8.38 -6.75
C GLN A 57 5.88 -9.27 -7.59
N MET A 58 4.60 -9.33 -7.23
CA MET A 58 3.60 -10.07 -7.99
C MET A 58 3.38 -9.49 -9.39
N LEU A 59 3.38 -8.17 -9.54
CA LEU A 59 3.18 -7.48 -10.82
C LEU A 59 4.40 -7.62 -11.77
N GLU A 60 5.60 -7.78 -11.22
CA GLU A 60 6.83 -8.03 -11.98
C GLU A 60 6.90 -9.45 -12.54
N LYS A 61 6.23 -10.44 -11.93
CA LYS A 61 6.29 -11.86 -12.32
C LYS A 61 5.84 -12.11 -13.77
N PRO A 62 4.65 -11.68 -14.23
CA PRO A 62 4.21 -11.88 -15.62
C PRO A 62 5.09 -11.19 -16.67
N LEU A 63 5.87 -10.19 -16.22
CA LEU A 63 6.81 -9.44 -17.05
C LEU A 63 8.22 -10.05 -17.05
N ASN A 64 8.44 -11.14 -16.32
CA ASN A 64 9.75 -11.75 -16.08
C ASN A 64 10.78 -10.75 -15.50
N LEU A 65 10.33 -9.76 -14.72
CA LEU A 65 11.18 -8.72 -14.15
C LEU A 65 11.71 -9.07 -12.74
N SER A 66 11.07 -10.02 -12.04
CA SER A 66 11.52 -10.50 -10.73
C SER A 66 11.48 -12.03 -10.65
N LEU A 67 12.63 -12.62 -10.28
CA LEU A 67 12.86 -14.08 -10.19
C LEU A 67 13.24 -14.57 -8.79
N THR A 68 13.08 -13.78 -7.73
CA THR A 68 13.54 -14.21 -6.39
C THR A 68 12.49 -13.97 -5.31
N GLU A 69 11.80 -15.05 -4.92
CA GLU A 69 10.92 -15.10 -3.75
C GLU A 69 11.69 -15.16 -2.40
N GLU A 70 13.00 -14.93 -2.39
CA GLU A 70 13.77 -15.50 -1.28
C GLU A 70 13.83 -14.69 0.01
N HIS A 71 13.48 -13.41 0.08
CA HIS A 71 13.36 -12.71 1.37
C HIS A 71 12.37 -11.54 1.30
N ASN A 72 11.22 -11.67 1.97
CA ASN A 72 10.37 -10.53 2.27
C ASN A 72 11.01 -9.73 3.43
N PRO A 73 11.50 -8.51 3.18
CA PRO A 73 12.24 -7.73 4.17
C PRO A 73 11.36 -7.21 5.31
N TYR A 74 10.03 -7.17 5.12
CA TYR A 74 9.09 -6.72 6.13
C TYR A 74 8.94 -7.73 7.28
N LYS A 75 9.12 -9.04 7.04
CA LYS A 75 8.95 -10.09 8.06
C LYS A 75 9.84 -9.93 9.29
N ALA A 76 11.01 -9.33 9.14
CA ALA A 76 12.00 -9.18 10.21
C ALA A 76 12.02 -7.79 10.84
N VAL A 77 11.18 -6.86 10.37
CA VAL A 77 11.27 -5.45 10.72
C VAL A 77 10.11 -5.04 11.63
N THR A 78 10.47 -4.47 12.76
CA THR A 78 9.57 -3.71 13.62
C THR A 78 10.00 -2.26 13.60
N PHE A 79 9.07 -1.35 13.33
CA PHE A 79 9.34 0.08 13.44
C PHE A 79 8.80 0.63 14.76
N SER A 80 9.52 1.58 15.34
CA SER A 80 9.15 2.27 16.57
C SER A 80 8.24 3.48 16.30
N SER A 81 8.39 4.17 15.17
CA SER A 81 7.53 5.30 14.76
C SER A 81 7.04 5.19 13.31
N VAL A 82 6.13 6.08 12.92
CA VAL A 82 5.62 6.16 11.54
C VAL A 82 6.73 6.60 10.57
N GLU A 83 7.57 7.55 10.98
CA GLU A 83 8.69 8.03 10.19
C GLU A 83 9.71 6.92 9.90
N GLU A 84 9.97 6.06 10.89
CA GLU A 84 10.83 4.90 10.70
C GLU A 84 10.24 3.91 9.68
N ALA A 85 8.93 3.65 9.78
CA ALA A 85 8.23 2.81 8.81
C ALA A 85 8.32 3.38 7.38
N LEU A 86 8.07 4.68 7.22
CA LEU A 86 8.14 5.37 5.92
C LEU A 86 9.55 5.39 5.35
N LYS A 87 10.55 5.67 6.19
CA LYS A 87 11.96 5.65 5.79
C LYS A 87 12.40 4.25 5.33
N PHE A 88 11.97 3.22 6.04
CA PHE A 88 12.23 1.83 5.64
C PHE A 88 11.57 1.48 4.30
N ALA A 89 10.30 1.89 4.11
CA ALA A 89 9.53 1.57 2.91
C ALA A 89 9.96 2.37 1.66
N GLN A 90 10.57 3.55 1.86
CA GLN A 90 10.95 4.49 0.79
C GLN A 90 11.63 3.84 -0.43
N PRO A 91 12.74 3.07 -0.30
CA PRO A 91 13.39 2.47 -1.46
C PRO A 91 12.51 1.49 -2.24
N TYR A 92 11.55 0.83 -1.58
CA TYR A 92 10.61 -0.07 -2.24
C TYR A 92 9.51 0.70 -2.98
N ARG A 93 9.04 1.81 -2.39
CA ARG A 93 8.09 2.72 -3.03
C ARG A 93 8.69 3.37 -4.28
N GLU A 94 9.93 3.84 -4.21
CA GLU A 94 10.63 4.43 -5.35
C GLU A 94 10.74 3.44 -6.51
N LYS A 95 11.14 2.19 -6.24
CA LYS A 95 11.16 1.12 -7.24
C LYS A 95 9.78 0.82 -7.83
N PHE A 96 8.74 0.81 -6.99
CA PHE A 96 7.38 0.58 -7.48
C PHE A 96 6.91 1.71 -8.41
N ILE A 97 7.20 2.97 -8.08
CA ILE A 97 6.87 4.11 -8.94
C ILE A 97 7.69 4.10 -10.23
N GLU A 98 8.97 3.76 -10.16
CA GLU A 98 9.82 3.56 -11.35
C GLU A 98 9.23 2.48 -12.26
N PHE A 99 8.85 1.32 -11.71
CA PHE A 99 8.17 0.24 -12.42
C PHE A 99 6.90 0.72 -13.12
N LEU A 100 6.03 1.46 -12.43
CA LEU A 100 4.81 2.01 -13.03
C LEU A 100 5.13 2.97 -14.18
N GLY A 101 6.23 3.73 -14.10
CA GLY A 101 6.70 4.62 -15.17
C GLY A 101 7.22 3.91 -16.42
N LEU A 102 7.54 2.61 -16.34
CA LEU A 102 7.98 1.80 -17.48
C LEU A 102 6.81 1.16 -18.24
N LEU A 103 5.61 1.17 -17.68
CA LEU A 103 4.43 0.58 -18.28
C LEU A 103 3.84 1.49 -19.37
N ASN A 104 3.22 0.89 -20.38
CA ASN A 104 2.43 1.58 -21.40
C ASN A 104 0.95 1.16 -21.35
N GLU A 105 0.08 1.97 -21.96
CA GLU A 105 -1.38 1.77 -21.86
C GLU A 105 -1.87 0.40 -22.37
N LYS A 106 -1.25 -0.18 -23.40
CA LYS A 106 -1.68 -1.48 -23.94
C LYS A 106 -1.48 -2.60 -22.91
N GLN A 107 -0.40 -2.51 -22.13
CA GLN A 107 -0.10 -3.48 -21.09
C GLN A 107 -1.19 -3.54 -20.01
N LEU A 108 -1.94 -2.47 -19.79
CA LEU A 108 -3.02 -2.44 -18.81
C LEU A 108 -4.09 -3.50 -19.08
N THR A 109 -4.37 -3.81 -20.35
CA THR A 109 -5.40 -4.77 -20.77
C THR A 109 -4.81 -6.11 -21.25
N GLU A 110 -3.60 -6.08 -21.82
CA GLU A 110 -2.94 -7.25 -22.40
C GLU A 110 -2.29 -8.15 -21.34
N ILE A 111 -1.70 -7.57 -20.30
CA ILE A 111 -1.06 -8.35 -19.23
C ILE A 111 -2.12 -8.89 -18.29
N LYS A 112 -2.04 -10.19 -18.02
CA LYS A 112 -2.88 -10.87 -17.04
C LYS A 112 -2.07 -11.20 -15.79
N ILE A 113 -2.60 -10.81 -14.64
CA ILE A 113 -2.14 -11.20 -13.33
C ILE A 113 -2.92 -12.46 -12.94
N ASP A 114 -2.24 -13.60 -13.04
CA ASP A 114 -2.81 -14.89 -12.65
C ASP A 114 -2.72 -15.06 -11.14
N ARG A 115 -3.88 -15.17 -10.50
CA ARG A 115 -4.04 -15.55 -9.10
C ARG A 115 -5.09 -16.64 -8.94
N SER A 116 -5.01 -17.65 -9.80
CA SER A 116 -5.92 -18.78 -9.78
C SER A 116 -5.93 -19.51 -8.44
N GLU A 117 -4.84 -19.48 -7.67
CA GLU A 117 -4.78 -19.96 -6.29
C GLU A 117 -5.72 -19.23 -5.33
N MET A 118 -6.07 -17.98 -5.65
CA MET A 118 -7.07 -17.16 -4.96
C MET A 118 -8.39 -17.05 -5.73
N GLY A 119 -8.56 -17.80 -6.82
CA GLY A 119 -9.78 -17.88 -7.60
C GLY A 119 -10.02 -16.74 -8.59
N TYR A 120 -8.98 -16.02 -9.05
CA TYR A 120 -9.17 -14.99 -10.07
C TYR A 120 -7.96 -14.78 -11.00
N ILE A 121 -8.25 -14.29 -12.21
CA ILE A 121 -7.27 -13.74 -13.15
C ILE A 121 -7.74 -12.34 -13.51
N ARG A 122 -6.85 -11.35 -13.44
CA ARG A 122 -7.20 -9.94 -13.68
C ARG A 122 -6.28 -9.30 -14.69
N GLU A 123 -6.79 -8.26 -15.35
CA GLU A 123 -5.96 -7.36 -16.13
C GLU A 123 -5.04 -6.54 -15.21
N LEU A 124 -3.87 -6.16 -15.73
CA LEU A 124 -2.92 -5.34 -14.99
C LEU A 124 -3.56 -4.04 -14.49
N GLY A 125 -4.34 -3.35 -15.33
CA GLY A 125 -5.03 -2.12 -14.94
C GLY A 125 -6.02 -2.32 -13.77
N ASP A 126 -6.82 -3.40 -13.81
CA ASP A 126 -7.71 -3.76 -12.71
C ASP A 126 -6.92 -4.03 -11.42
N MET A 127 -5.81 -4.79 -11.53
CA MET A 127 -4.98 -5.07 -10.37
C MET A 127 -4.34 -3.79 -9.79
N LEU A 128 -3.83 -2.88 -10.62
CA LEU A 128 -3.25 -1.62 -10.18
C LEU A 128 -4.27 -0.75 -9.40
N LEU A 129 -5.50 -0.64 -9.92
CA LEU A 129 -6.58 0.07 -9.22
C LEU A 129 -6.93 -0.60 -7.89
N ARG A 130 -6.95 -1.94 -7.86
CA ARG A 130 -7.19 -2.70 -6.63
C ARG A 130 -6.12 -2.46 -5.56
N VAL A 131 -4.84 -2.36 -5.94
CA VAL A 131 -3.75 -2.06 -4.98
C VAL A 131 -3.97 -0.69 -4.33
N ALA A 132 -4.23 0.35 -5.12
CA ALA A 132 -4.51 1.68 -4.56
C ALA A 132 -5.79 1.71 -3.72
N TYR A 133 -6.82 0.97 -4.13
CA TYR A 133 -8.06 0.86 -3.37
C TYR A 133 -7.86 0.16 -2.02
N HIS A 134 -7.03 -0.89 -1.96
CA HIS A 134 -6.68 -1.62 -0.73
C HIS A 134 -6.07 -0.68 0.32
N GLU A 135 -5.12 0.15 -0.06
CA GLU A 135 -4.56 1.16 0.85
C GLU A 135 -5.61 2.19 1.29
N SER A 136 -6.47 2.64 0.37
CA SER A 136 -7.56 3.58 0.68
C SER A 136 -8.54 3.02 1.73
N VAL A 137 -8.88 1.74 1.64
CA VAL A 137 -9.73 1.05 2.62
C VAL A 137 -9.09 1.08 4.01
N HIS A 138 -7.81 0.77 4.12
CA HIS A 138 -7.09 0.77 5.39
C HIS A 138 -6.89 2.18 5.96
N THR A 139 -6.75 3.19 5.11
CA THR A 139 -6.79 4.61 5.52
C THR A 139 -8.15 4.98 6.11
N GLY A 140 -9.25 4.50 5.53
CA GLY A 140 -10.59 4.64 6.10
C GLY A 140 -10.76 3.94 7.46
N GLN A 141 -10.24 2.73 7.60
CA GLN A 141 -10.23 1.99 8.87
C GLN A 141 -9.44 2.74 9.95
N LEU A 142 -8.25 3.26 9.63
CA LEU A 142 -7.45 4.04 10.58
C LEU A 142 -8.13 5.35 10.99
N LEU A 143 -8.85 6.02 10.09
CA LEU A 143 -9.67 7.17 10.48
C LEU A 143 -10.73 6.80 11.53
N ASP A 144 -11.31 5.61 11.43
CA ASP A 144 -12.25 5.12 12.43
C ASP A 144 -11.55 4.69 13.73
N TYR A 145 -10.35 4.11 13.64
CA TYR A 145 -9.53 3.84 14.82
C TYR A 145 -9.28 5.11 15.61
N LEU A 146 -8.85 6.18 14.93
CA LEU A 146 -8.62 7.47 15.58
C LEU A 146 -9.90 8.05 16.19
N ARG A 147 -11.06 7.88 15.53
CA ARG A 147 -12.36 8.26 16.11
C ARG A 147 -12.62 7.54 17.43
N THR A 148 -12.48 6.22 17.42
CA THR A 148 -12.80 5.35 18.56
C THR A 148 -11.82 5.55 19.71
N ALA A 149 -10.53 5.74 19.39
CA ALA A 149 -9.48 6.07 20.34
C ALA A 149 -9.55 7.52 20.90
N LYS A 150 -10.54 8.32 20.48
CA LYS A 150 -10.69 9.74 20.81
C LYS A 150 -9.46 10.59 20.45
N VAL A 151 -8.77 10.21 19.38
CA VAL A 151 -7.66 10.95 18.79
C VAL A 151 -8.21 11.96 17.78
N LYS A 152 -7.60 13.15 17.71
CA LYS A 152 -7.97 14.16 16.71
C LYS A 152 -7.66 13.62 15.31
N ARG A 153 -8.71 13.46 14.49
CA ARG A 153 -8.56 13.03 13.10
C ARG A 153 -8.03 14.18 12.22
N PRO A 154 -7.15 13.89 11.26
CA PRO A 154 -6.70 14.87 10.29
C PRO A 154 -7.78 15.09 9.22
N ILE A 155 -7.73 16.24 8.56
CA ILE A 155 -8.51 16.51 7.35
C ILE A 155 -7.72 15.94 6.17
N ILE A 156 -8.28 14.92 5.51
CA ILE A 156 -7.63 14.24 4.37
C ILE A 156 -8.05 14.80 3.01
N TRP A 157 -9.10 15.62 2.99
CA TRP A 157 -9.72 16.20 1.79
C TRP A 157 -9.23 17.60 1.42
N ASP A 158 -8.03 17.94 1.92
CA ASP A 158 -7.36 19.24 1.80
C ASP A 158 -7.73 20.21 2.93
#